data_AF-A0A3C1LH21-F1
#
_entry.id   AF-A0A3C1LH21-F1
#
_cell.length_a   1.000
_cell.length_b   1.000
_cell.length_c   1.000
_cell.angle_alpha   90.00
_cell.angle_beta   90.00
_cell.angle_gamma   90.00
#
_symmetry.space_group_name_H-M   'P 1'
#
loop_
_entity.id
_entity.type
_entity.pdbx_description
1 polymer ?
#
loop_
_entity_poly.entity_id
_entity_poly.type
_entity_poly.pdbx_seq_one_letter_code
_entity_poly.pdbx_strand_id
1 'polypeptide(L)'
;MKNLAIVLLLIVTVTLACKKYDAEYTYAKPTIAATWAKNEQFYTPTATVFIDSLNLWRTYTVFSFTYENDPDKLGFANPYNAGKGTNALYMRNFYSSQNLTADSPYYNVTIPKCFQLIPTKPDNTEGTVKVIPQTVRLYRRDRSFFDIILVGGEGVYNTKSQLLEVEVIFNETSIGGPADRRRKYRFLP
;
A
#
# COMPACT_ATOMS: atom_id res chain seq x y z
N MET A 1 10.76 59.55 21.51
CA MET A 1 11.61 58.34 21.40
C MET A 1 10.84 57.19 22.01
N LYS A 2 10.12 56.42 21.19
CA LYS A 2 10.54 55.19 20.51
C LYS A 2 10.12 53.94 21.31
N ASN A 3 9.08 53.30 20.79
CA ASN A 3 8.86 51.84 20.74
C ASN A 3 8.34 51.14 22.00
N LEU A 4 7.03 51.21 22.20
CA LEU A 4 6.27 50.17 22.90
C LEU A 4 5.86 49.12 21.84
N ALA A 5 6.75 48.15 21.56
CA ALA A 5 6.50 47.09 20.61
C ALA A 5 6.09 45.79 21.34
N ILE A 6 4.86 45.41 21.05
CA ILE A 6 4.19 44.14 21.30
C ILE A 6 5.11 42.96 20.93
N VAL A 7 5.36 42.03 21.85
CA VAL A 7 5.77 40.66 21.51
C VAL A 7 4.90 39.69 22.27
N LEU A 8 3.76 39.40 21.64
CA LEU A 8 2.89 38.27 21.87
C LEU A 8 3.63 37.01 21.42
N LEU A 9 4.29 36.29 22.34
CA LEU A 9 4.89 34.99 22.00
C LEU A 9 3.79 33.91 22.07
N LEU A 10 3.06 33.81 20.96
CA LEU A 10 2.14 32.71 20.67
C LEU A 10 2.99 31.43 20.52
N ILE A 11 3.07 30.63 21.59
CA ILE A 11 3.57 29.26 21.49
C ILE A 11 2.47 28.45 20.80
N VAL A 12 2.47 28.47 19.46
CA VAL A 12 1.75 27.50 18.65
C VAL A 12 2.57 26.22 18.69
N THR A 13 2.31 25.40 19.71
CA THR A 13 2.65 23.98 19.64
C THR A 13 1.82 23.38 18.51
N VAL A 14 2.44 23.24 17.33
CA VAL A 14 1.94 22.36 16.28
C VAL A 14 2.08 20.94 16.81
N THR A 15 1.10 20.49 17.57
CA THR A 15 0.83 19.06 17.71
C THR A 15 0.43 18.58 16.32
N LEU A 16 1.41 18.10 15.56
CA LEU A 16 1.17 17.16 14.47
C LEU A 16 0.56 15.93 15.13
N ALA A 17 -0.77 15.99 15.30
CA ALA A 17 -1.58 14.86 15.68
C ALA A 17 -1.28 13.78 14.66
N CYS A 18 -0.62 12.72 15.15
CA CYS A 18 -0.57 11.44 14.48
C CYS A 18 -2.03 11.00 14.33
N LYS A 19 -2.68 11.38 13.23
CA LYS A 19 -3.99 10.84 12.88
C LYS A 19 -3.77 9.37 12.67
N LYS A 20 -4.07 8.59 13.70
CA LYS A 20 -4.33 7.17 13.59
C LYS A 20 -5.32 7.02 12.43
N TYR A 21 -4.94 6.24 11.44
CA TYR A 21 -5.73 6.09 10.23
C TYR A 21 -6.95 5.23 10.58
N ASP A 22 -7.97 5.85 11.17
CA ASP A 22 -9.23 5.22 11.59
C ASP A 22 -10.21 5.13 10.41
N ALA A 23 -9.73 4.64 9.25
CA ALA A 23 -10.65 4.31 8.17
C ALA A 23 -11.32 2.98 8.54
N GLU A 24 -12.62 3.03 8.85
CA GLU A 24 -13.41 1.81 9.04
C GLU A 24 -13.39 1.00 7.73
N TYR A 25 -12.90 -0.23 7.81
CA TYR A 25 -12.96 -1.21 6.73
C TYR A 25 -14.44 -1.51 6.47
N THR A 26 -15.02 -0.92 5.44
CA THR A 26 -16.47 -0.96 5.18
C THR A 26 -16.82 -1.83 3.98
N TYR A 27 -18.07 -2.29 3.94
CA TYR A 27 -18.58 -3.27 2.99
C TYR A 27 -18.37 -2.83 1.54
N ALA A 28 -17.99 -3.78 0.69
CA ALA A 28 -17.89 -3.54 -0.74
C ALA A 28 -19.28 -3.60 -1.37
N LYS A 29 -19.87 -2.46 -1.73
CA LYS A 29 -20.94 -2.43 -2.75
C LYS A 29 -20.40 -3.09 -4.03
N PRO A 30 -21.24 -3.71 -4.89
CA PRO A 30 -20.79 -4.32 -6.14
C PRO A 30 -20.14 -3.25 -7.02
N THR A 31 -18.82 -3.29 -7.03
CA THR A 31 -17.91 -2.30 -7.63
C THR A 31 -16.77 -3.06 -8.29
N ILE A 32 -15.94 -2.42 -9.10
CA ILE A 32 -14.91 -3.16 -9.82
C ILE A 32 -13.84 -3.76 -8.89
N ALA A 33 -13.39 -3.01 -7.88
CA ALA A 33 -12.47 -3.53 -6.89
C ALA A 33 -13.13 -4.63 -6.03
N ALA A 34 -14.41 -4.47 -5.69
CA ALA A 34 -15.16 -5.52 -4.99
C ALA A 34 -15.31 -6.79 -5.82
N THR A 35 -15.64 -6.66 -7.11
CA THR A 35 -15.81 -7.80 -8.04
C THR A 35 -14.50 -8.58 -8.15
N TRP A 36 -13.38 -7.87 -8.26
CA TRP A 36 -12.06 -8.49 -8.24
C TRP A 36 -11.76 -9.17 -6.90
N ALA A 37 -12.12 -8.54 -5.77
CA ALA A 37 -11.94 -9.08 -4.42
C ALA A 37 -13.07 -10.05 -3.98
N LYS A 38 -13.79 -10.68 -4.93
CA LYS A 38 -14.90 -11.64 -4.68
C LYS A 38 -16.02 -11.13 -3.76
N ASN A 39 -16.22 -9.81 -3.71
CA ASN A 39 -17.15 -9.13 -2.81
C ASN A 39 -16.91 -9.42 -1.32
N GLU A 40 -15.69 -9.78 -0.95
CA GLU A 40 -15.26 -9.97 0.44
C GLU A 40 -14.66 -8.66 0.98
N GLN A 41 -14.91 -8.34 2.26
CA GLN A 41 -14.32 -7.17 2.92
C GLN A 41 -12.79 -7.24 2.92
N PHE A 42 -12.28 -8.43 3.25
CA PHE A 42 -10.87 -8.78 3.13
C PHE A 42 -10.77 -10.02 2.27
N TYR A 43 -9.90 -9.95 1.27
CA TYR A 43 -9.72 -11.00 0.30
C TYR A 43 -8.24 -11.39 0.21
N THR A 44 -7.94 -12.69 0.17
CA THR A 44 -6.57 -13.20 0.08
C THR A 44 -6.28 -13.68 -1.34
N PRO A 45 -5.82 -12.80 -2.26
CA PRO A 45 -5.47 -13.24 -3.60
C PRO A 45 -4.24 -14.15 -3.57
N THR A 46 -4.11 -15.00 -4.60
CA THR A 46 -2.82 -15.61 -4.93
C THR A 46 -1.92 -14.51 -5.48
N ALA A 47 -1.07 -13.97 -4.61
CA ALA A 47 -0.12 -12.91 -4.96
C ALA A 47 1.24 -13.49 -5.32
N THR A 48 1.82 -13.02 -6.42
CA THR A 48 3.17 -13.37 -6.84
C THR A 48 3.96 -12.13 -7.21
N VAL A 49 5.27 -12.19 -7.01
CA VAL A 49 6.22 -11.15 -7.40
C VAL A 49 7.32 -11.78 -8.24
N PHE A 50 7.76 -11.08 -9.28
CA PHE A 50 8.89 -11.51 -10.09
C PHE A 50 10.20 -11.11 -9.39
N ILE A 51 11.09 -12.08 -9.18
CA ILE A 51 12.42 -11.87 -8.58
C ILE A 51 13.45 -11.91 -9.70
N ASP A 52 13.87 -10.73 -10.18
CA ASP A 52 14.76 -10.60 -11.33
C ASP A 52 16.07 -11.38 -11.15
N SER A 53 16.67 -11.34 -9.97
CA SER A 53 17.94 -12.04 -9.68
C SER A 53 17.85 -13.56 -9.77
N LEU A 54 16.64 -14.11 -9.68
CA LEU A 54 16.36 -15.54 -9.74
C LEU A 54 15.57 -15.95 -10.99
N ASN A 55 15.16 -14.98 -11.82
CA ASN A 55 14.31 -15.17 -13.00
C ASN A 55 13.07 -16.05 -12.74
N LEU A 56 12.37 -15.81 -11.63
CA LEU A 56 11.20 -16.62 -11.23
C LEU A 56 10.13 -15.79 -10.54
N TRP A 57 8.91 -16.33 -10.53
CA TRP A 57 7.81 -15.82 -9.71
C TRP A 57 7.85 -16.45 -8.31
N ARG A 58 7.76 -15.62 -7.27
CA ARG A 58 7.58 -16.06 -5.88
C ARG A 58 6.18 -15.75 -5.41
N THR A 59 5.49 -16.76 -4.90
CA THR A 59 4.21 -16.59 -4.21
C THR A 59 4.41 -16.04 -2.81
N TYR A 60 3.50 -15.17 -2.37
CA TYR A 60 3.47 -14.66 -1.01
C TYR A 60 2.02 -14.40 -0.56
N THR A 61 1.80 -14.41 0.75
CA THR A 61 0.49 -14.13 1.33
C THR A 61 0.31 -12.64 1.56
N VAL A 62 -0.82 -12.13 1.11
CA VAL A 62 -1.26 -10.75 1.35
C VAL A 62 -2.78 -10.72 1.51
N PHE A 63 -3.27 -9.74 2.24
CA PHE A 63 -4.70 -9.51 2.42
C PHE A 63 -5.03 -8.20 1.74
N SER A 64 -5.85 -8.27 0.70
CA SER A 64 -6.42 -7.13 0.01
C SER A 64 -7.73 -6.71 0.65
N PHE A 65 -8.10 -5.45 0.50
CA PHE A 65 -9.40 -4.94 0.94
C PHE A 65 -9.85 -3.77 0.09
N THR A 66 -11.14 -3.44 0.17
CA THR A 66 -11.77 -2.34 -0.58
C THR A 66 -12.30 -1.28 0.40
N TYR A 67 -12.64 -0.10 -0.14
CA TYR A 67 -13.21 1.00 0.61
C TYR A 67 -14.60 1.32 0.06
N GLU A 68 -15.58 1.49 0.94
CA GLU A 68 -16.93 1.87 0.51
C GLU A 68 -16.94 3.21 -0.25
N ASN A 69 -16.15 4.19 0.23
CA ASN A 69 -16.06 5.52 -0.36
C ASN A 69 -15.09 5.60 -1.55
N ASP A 70 -14.31 4.56 -1.79
CA ASP A 70 -13.36 4.47 -2.91
C ASP A 70 -13.47 3.11 -3.62
N PRO A 71 -14.61 2.86 -4.29
CA PRO A 71 -14.97 1.55 -4.84
C PRO A 71 -14.08 1.07 -6.00
N ASP A 72 -13.27 1.95 -6.56
CA ASP A 72 -12.31 1.68 -7.61
C ASP A 72 -10.90 1.40 -7.06
N LYS A 73 -10.70 1.42 -5.73
CA LYS A 73 -9.38 1.29 -5.11
C LYS A 73 -9.23 0.00 -4.31
N LEU A 74 -8.04 -0.58 -4.39
CA LEU A 74 -7.61 -1.73 -3.60
C LEU A 74 -6.50 -1.33 -2.64
N GLY A 75 -6.65 -1.76 -1.39
CA GLY A 75 -5.66 -1.64 -0.34
C GLY A 75 -5.10 -2.97 0.11
N PHE A 76 -4.09 -2.93 0.98
CA PHE A 76 -3.54 -4.10 1.66
C PHE A 76 -3.39 -3.85 3.16
N ALA A 77 -3.99 -4.70 4.00
CA ALA A 77 -3.99 -4.58 5.46
C ALA A 77 -4.27 -5.94 6.12
N ASN A 78 -3.83 -6.16 7.36
CA ASN A 78 -4.11 -7.40 8.09
C ASN A 78 -5.53 -7.40 8.69
N PRO A 79 -6.39 -8.39 8.38
CA PRO A 79 -7.77 -8.43 8.91
C PRO A 79 -7.86 -8.87 10.37
N TYR A 80 -6.89 -9.65 10.86
CA TYR A 80 -7.02 -10.35 12.14
C TYR A 80 -6.47 -9.55 13.33
N ASN A 81 -5.63 -8.57 13.07
CA ASN A 81 -4.98 -7.78 14.12
C ASN A 81 -4.93 -6.32 13.68
N ALA A 82 -5.84 -5.51 14.23
CA ALA A 82 -5.82 -4.07 14.05
C ALA A 82 -4.45 -3.51 14.47
N GLY A 83 -3.78 -2.81 13.56
CA GLY A 83 -2.43 -2.28 13.79
C GLY A 83 -1.31 -3.30 13.63
N LYS A 84 -1.54 -4.45 12.97
CA LYS A 84 -0.46 -5.26 12.37
C LYS A 84 -0.53 -5.16 10.85
N GLY A 85 0.63 -5.13 10.19
CA GLY A 85 0.73 -5.11 8.73
C GLY A 85 0.51 -6.46 8.08
N THR A 86 0.41 -6.45 6.76
CA THR A 86 0.53 -7.64 5.91
C THR A 86 1.87 -7.64 5.18
N ASN A 87 2.23 -8.69 4.45
CA ASN A 87 3.42 -8.67 3.59
C ASN A 87 3.08 -8.04 2.23
N ALA A 88 2.44 -6.86 2.22
CA ALA A 88 2.04 -6.21 0.99
C ALA A 88 3.25 -5.96 0.11
N LEU A 89 3.11 -6.22 -1.20
CA LEU A 89 4.16 -6.02 -2.20
C LEU A 89 5.49 -6.73 -1.86
N TYR A 90 5.44 -7.81 -1.06
CA TYR A 90 6.60 -8.60 -0.65
C TYR A 90 7.68 -7.80 0.11
N MET A 91 7.30 -6.66 0.69
CA MET A 91 8.23 -5.71 1.31
C MET A 91 9.01 -6.30 2.49
N ARG A 92 8.43 -7.25 3.26
CA ARG A 92 9.14 -7.94 4.34
C ARG A 92 10.42 -8.60 3.85
N ASN A 93 10.33 -9.22 2.68
CA ASN A 93 11.40 -10.03 2.13
C ASN A 93 12.44 -9.12 1.44
N PHE A 94 11.99 -8.15 0.64
CA PHE A 94 12.89 -7.20 -0.03
C PHE A 94 13.74 -6.38 0.93
N TYR A 95 13.18 -5.99 2.08
CA TYR A 95 13.87 -5.15 3.05
C TYR A 95 14.31 -5.91 4.31
N SER A 96 14.40 -7.23 4.23
CA SER A 96 14.80 -8.08 5.37
C SER A 96 16.16 -7.71 5.96
N SER A 97 17.10 -7.20 5.15
CA SER A 97 18.40 -6.69 5.59
C SER A 97 18.32 -5.46 6.49
N GLN A 98 17.19 -4.75 6.51
CA GLN A 98 16.95 -3.59 7.38
C GLN A 98 16.55 -3.97 8.81
N ASN A 99 16.70 -5.25 9.19
CA ASN A 99 16.36 -5.76 10.52
C ASN A 99 14.91 -5.46 10.92
N LEU A 100 13.98 -5.78 10.01
CA LEU A 100 12.55 -5.65 10.22
C LEU A 100 12.05 -6.51 11.40
N THR A 101 11.00 -6.05 12.07
CA THR A 101 10.33 -6.76 13.17
C THR A 101 8.91 -7.10 12.80
N ALA A 102 8.41 -8.32 13.01
CA ALA A 102 6.99 -8.62 12.82
C ALA A 102 6.14 -8.37 14.08
N ASP A 103 6.78 -8.16 15.23
CA ASP A 103 6.16 -8.13 16.56
C ASP A 103 5.78 -6.72 17.00
N SER A 104 6.09 -5.74 16.16
CA SER A 104 5.78 -4.35 16.46
C SER A 104 4.34 -4.04 16.03
N PRO A 105 3.52 -3.37 16.87
CA PRO A 105 2.28 -2.73 16.41
C PRO A 105 2.55 -1.61 15.38
N TYR A 106 3.83 -1.36 15.08
CA TYR A 106 4.30 -0.46 14.05
C TYR A 106 4.74 -1.19 12.78
N TYR A 107 4.91 -2.53 12.79
CA TYR A 107 5.22 -3.28 11.57
C TYR A 107 3.98 -3.39 10.68
N ASN A 108 3.66 -2.26 10.07
CA ASN A 108 2.44 -2.01 9.35
C ASN A 108 2.82 -1.66 7.93
N VAL A 109 3.06 -2.66 7.09
CA VAL A 109 2.80 -2.46 5.67
C VAL A 109 1.28 -2.53 5.50
N THR A 110 0.64 -1.45 5.92
CA THR A 110 -0.72 -1.11 5.55
C THR A 110 -0.58 -0.13 4.40
N ILE A 111 -1.13 -0.49 3.25
CA ILE A 111 -1.16 0.37 2.08
C ILE A 111 -2.63 0.64 1.79
N PRO A 112 -3.21 1.71 2.37
CA PRO A 112 -4.63 1.98 2.31
C PRO A 112 -5.17 1.95 0.88
N LYS A 113 -4.59 2.73 -0.03
CA LYS A 113 -5.08 2.81 -1.40
C LYS A 113 -3.90 2.50 -2.30
N CYS A 114 -3.59 1.23 -2.53
CA CYS A 114 -2.43 0.82 -3.31
C CYS A 114 -2.68 0.97 -4.81
N PHE A 115 -3.81 0.43 -5.28
CA PHE A 115 -4.16 0.38 -6.69
C PHE A 115 -5.48 1.07 -6.97
N GLN A 116 -5.59 1.70 -8.14
CA GLN A 116 -6.84 2.19 -8.73
C GLN A 116 -7.13 1.38 -9.99
N LEU A 117 -8.32 0.78 -10.07
CA LEU A 117 -8.82 0.04 -11.23
C LEU A 117 -9.64 0.98 -12.09
N ILE A 118 -9.25 1.14 -13.35
CA ILE A 118 -9.88 2.05 -14.31
C ILE A 118 -10.41 1.20 -15.48
N PRO A 119 -11.74 0.97 -15.53
CA PRO A 119 -12.38 0.22 -16.61
C PRO A 119 -12.15 0.85 -17.98
N THR A 120 -11.89 0.00 -18.97
CA THR A 120 -11.89 0.41 -20.39
C THR A 120 -13.18 -0.01 -21.11
N LYS A 121 -13.99 -0.87 -20.49
CA LYS A 121 -15.28 -1.35 -21.01
C LYS A 121 -16.45 -1.01 -20.05
N PRO A 122 -17.67 -0.79 -20.58
CA PRO A 122 -18.86 -0.53 -19.75
C PRO A 122 -19.22 -1.68 -18.80
N ASP A 123 -18.87 -2.91 -19.15
CA ASP A 123 -19.10 -4.11 -18.33
C ASP A 123 -18.08 -4.26 -17.19
N ASN A 124 -17.11 -3.35 -17.10
CA ASN A 124 -16.02 -3.33 -16.13
C ASN A 124 -15.14 -4.59 -16.13
N THR A 125 -15.20 -5.45 -17.15
CA THR A 125 -14.52 -6.75 -17.12
C THR A 125 -13.01 -6.69 -17.32
N GLU A 126 -12.51 -5.59 -17.87
CA GLU A 126 -11.09 -5.35 -18.07
C GLU A 126 -10.79 -3.86 -18.02
N GLY A 127 -9.53 -3.53 -17.79
CA GLY A 127 -9.07 -2.16 -17.77
C GLY A 127 -7.62 -2.02 -17.35
N THR A 128 -7.26 -0.80 -16.97
CA THR A 128 -5.93 -0.46 -16.49
C THR A 128 -5.89 -0.43 -14.98
N VAL A 129 -4.72 -0.69 -14.42
CA VAL A 129 -4.42 -0.50 -13.00
C VAL A 129 -3.38 0.59 -12.88
N LYS A 130 -3.65 1.58 -12.02
CA LYS A 130 -2.65 2.58 -11.63
C LYS A 130 -2.23 2.36 -10.19
N VAL A 131 -0.93 2.45 -9.95
CA VAL A 131 -0.41 2.51 -8.59
C VAL A 131 -0.59 3.93 -8.06
N ILE A 132 -1.19 4.05 -6.89
CA ILE A 132 -1.41 5.34 -6.23
C ILE A 132 -0.14 5.70 -5.46
N PRO A 133 0.51 6.85 -5.79
CA PRO A 133 1.72 7.25 -5.10
C PRO A 133 1.48 7.48 -3.61
N GLN A 134 2.32 6.91 -2.76
CA GLN A 134 2.24 7.08 -1.31
C GLN A 134 3.53 6.67 -0.62
N THR A 135 3.71 7.16 0.60
CA THR A 135 4.83 6.75 1.46
C THR A 135 4.40 5.60 2.35
N VAL A 136 5.20 4.53 2.36
CA VAL A 136 5.03 3.37 3.23
C VAL A 136 6.14 3.38 4.26
N ARG A 137 5.76 3.45 5.54
CA ARG A 137 6.71 3.46 6.64
C ARG A 137 6.96 2.03 7.13
N LEU A 138 8.23 1.63 7.18
CA LEU A 138 8.66 0.35 7.71
C LEU A 138 9.47 0.53 8.99
N TYR A 139 9.25 -0.36 9.96
CA TYR A 139 9.87 -0.26 11.28
C TYR A 139 10.88 -1.39 11.49
N ARG A 140 12.00 -1.02 12.08
CA ARG A 140 13.07 -1.92 12.50
C ARG A 140 12.80 -2.45 13.90
N ARG A 141 13.53 -3.49 14.31
CA ARG A 141 13.45 -4.07 15.67
C ARG A 141 13.76 -3.08 16.80
N ASP A 142 14.65 -2.13 16.54
CA ASP A 142 15.02 -1.07 17.49
C ASP A 142 13.98 0.07 17.57
N ARG A 143 12.85 -0.07 16.87
CA ARG A 143 11.75 0.92 16.76
C ARG A 143 12.08 2.16 15.93
N SER A 144 13.28 2.25 15.35
CA SER A 144 13.52 3.21 14.27
C SER A 144 12.70 2.83 13.02
N PHE A 145 12.55 3.77 12.10
CA PHE A 145 11.82 3.53 10.87
C PHE A 145 12.59 4.05 9.64
N PHE A 146 12.14 3.64 8.48
CA PHE A 146 12.51 4.20 7.19
C PHE A 146 11.29 4.21 6.28
N ASP A 147 11.31 5.10 5.30
CA ASP A 147 10.18 5.33 4.41
C ASP A 147 10.54 4.81 3.01
N ILE A 148 9.65 4.02 2.41
CA ILE A 148 9.72 3.61 1.02
C ILE A 148 8.57 4.29 0.28
N ILE A 149 8.87 4.97 -0.83
CA ILE A 149 7.84 5.70 -1.56
C ILE A 149 7.42 4.85 -2.76
N LEU A 150 6.12 4.56 -2.88
CA LEU A 150 5.53 4.11 -4.14
C LEU A 150 5.42 5.36 -5.00
N VAL A 151 6.21 5.43 -6.07
CA VAL A 151 6.24 6.60 -6.98
C VAL A 151 5.09 6.54 -7.97
N GLY A 152 4.62 5.33 -8.26
CA GLY A 152 3.59 5.06 -9.26
C GLY A 152 3.85 3.71 -9.90
N GLY A 153 3.32 3.53 -11.09
CA GLY A 153 3.30 2.25 -11.78
C GLY A 153 1.98 2.01 -12.47
N GLU A 154 1.98 1.06 -13.37
CA GLU A 154 0.84 0.77 -14.22
C GLU A 154 0.76 -0.73 -14.54
N GLY A 155 -0.42 -1.12 -14.98
CA GLY A 155 -0.75 -2.50 -15.23
C GLY A 155 -2.12 -2.66 -15.84
N VAL A 156 -2.59 -3.89 -15.85
CA VAL A 156 -3.89 -4.28 -16.39
C VAL A 156 -4.61 -5.20 -15.42
N TYR A 157 -5.93 -5.18 -15.49
CA TYR A 157 -6.75 -6.19 -14.84
C TYR A 157 -7.74 -6.78 -15.85
N ASN A 158 -8.13 -8.02 -15.61
CA ASN A 158 -9.19 -8.72 -16.32
C ASN A 158 -9.90 -9.67 -15.35
N THR A 159 -11.20 -9.44 -15.14
CA THR A 159 -12.01 -10.22 -14.19
C THR A 159 -12.43 -11.58 -14.75
N LYS A 160 -12.42 -11.76 -16.08
CA LYS A 160 -12.70 -13.06 -16.74
C LYS A 160 -11.52 -14.01 -16.63
N SER A 161 -10.31 -13.52 -16.92
CA SER A 161 -9.08 -14.30 -16.74
C SER A 161 -8.56 -14.26 -15.30
N GLN A 162 -9.26 -13.54 -14.41
CA GLN A 162 -8.91 -13.38 -13.00
C GLN A 162 -7.47 -12.86 -12.80
N LEU A 163 -6.97 -12.01 -13.69
CA LEU A 163 -5.59 -11.53 -13.62
C LEU A 163 -5.57 -10.04 -13.30
N LEU A 164 -4.81 -9.66 -12.28
CA LEU A 164 -4.30 -8.30 -12.10
C LEU A 164 -2.78 -8.37 -12.20
N GLU A 165 -2.21 -7.74 -13.21
CA GLU A 165 -0.76 -7.64 -13.42
C GLU A 165 -0.34 -6.17 -13.37
N VAL A 166 0.70 -5.85 -12.60
CA VAL A 166 1.13 -4.46 -12.38
C VAL A 166 2.62 -4.38 -12.14
N GLU A 167 3.27 -3.37 -12.72
CA GLU A 167 4.63 -2.97 -12.35
C GLU A 167 4.55 -1.79 -11.38
N VAL A 168 5.19 -1.93 -10.22
CA VAL A 168 5.26 -0.88 -9.19
C VAL A 168 6.66 -0.28 -9.19
N ILE A 169 6.74 1.05 -9.12
CA ILE A 169 7.98 1.80 -9.03
C ILE A 169 8.17 2.28 -7.59
N PHE A 170 9.28 1.92 -6.99
CA PHE A 170 9.67 2.28 -5.63
C PHE A 170 10.85 3.23 -5.63
N ASN A 171 10.82 4.22 -4.75
CA ASN A 171 11.99 5.01 -4.37
C ASN A 171 12.53 4.46 -3.04
N GLU A 172 13.74 3.90 -3.11
CA GLU A 172 14.44 3.24 -2.00
C GLU A 172 15.63 4.06 -1.50
N THR A 173 15.72 5.35 -1.86
CA THR A 173 16.88 6.19 -1.53
C THR A 173 17.10 6.37 -0.03
N SER A 174 16.05 6.28 0.79
CA SER A 174 16.11 6.35 2.26
C SER A 174 16.94 5.24 2.90
N ILE A 175 17.18 4.13 2.18
CA ILE A 175 18.02 3.01 2.60
C ILE A 175 19.22 2.81 1.68
N GLY A 176 19.58 3.84 0.89
CA GLY A 176 20.70 3.79 -0.06
C GLY A 176 20.42 3.01 -1.36
N GLY A 177 19.15 2.68 -1.63
CA GLY A 177 18.73 2.05 -2.89
C GLY A 177 18.43 3.07 -4.01
N PRO A 178 18.02 2.61 -5.20
CA PRO A 178 17.68 3.49 -6.32
C PRO A 178 16.34 4.21 -6.12
N ALA A 179 16.14 5.31 -6.84
CA ALA A 179 14.91 6.12 -6.78
C ALA A 179 13.76 5.55 -7.63
N ASP A 180 14.04 4.56 -8.48
CA ASP A 180 13.16 4.04 -9.52
C ASP A 180 13.15 2.51 -9.60
N ARG A 181 13.28 1.82 -8.46
CA ARG A 181 13.22 0.35 -8.40
C ARG A 181 11.89 -0.16 -8.93
N ARG A 182 11.89 -0.82 -10.08
CA ARG A 182 10.71 -1.48 -10.66
C ARG A 182 10.57 -2.90 -10.13
N ARG A 183 9.34 -3.32 -9.85
CA ARG A 183 9.01 -4.72 -9.52
C ARG A 183 7.66 -5.10 -10.11
N LYS A 184 7.59 -6.31 -10.66
CA LYS A 184 6.39 -6.84 -11.32
C LYS A 184 5.63 -7.75 -10.37
N TYR A 185 4.31 -7.59 -10.34
CA TYR A 185 3.40 -8.34 -9.50
C TYR A 185 2.24 -8.92 -10.31
N ARG A 186 1.78 -10.09 -9.88
CA ARG A 186 0.51 -10.66 -10.34
C ARG A 186 -0.34 -11.03 -9.13
N PHE A 187 -1.63 -10.76 -9.24
CA PHE A 187 -2.62 -11.13 -8.25
C PHE A 187 -3.76 -11.85 -8.95
N LEU A 188 -4.05 -13.07 -8.51
CA LEU A 188 -5.19 -13.85 -8.98
C LEU A 188 -6.20 -13.96 -7.83
N PRO A 189 -7.46 -13.54 -8.01
CA PRO A 189 -8.52 -13.83 -7.08
C PRO A 189 -9.00 -15.28 -7.20
#